data_AF-A0A5B7FB89-F1
#
_entry.id   AF-A0A5B7FB89-F1
#
_cell.length_a   1.000
_cell.length_b   1.000
_cell.length_c   1.000
_cell.angle_alpha   90.00
_cell.angle_beta   90.00
_cell.angle_gamma   90.00
#
_symmetry.space_group_name_H-M   'P 1'
#
loop_
_entity.id
_entity.type
_entity.pdbx_description
1 polymer ?
#
loop_
_entity_poly.entity_id
_entity_poly.type
_entity_poly.pdbx_seq_one_letter_code
_entity_poly.pdbx_strand_id
1 'polypeptide(L)'
;MATPNPVSESSSGEGIRNVPNSDSSLGDDPKCLDLSLNFFFINCCNILGLRSNFQSVENHLSSTISHLLFLTKTQLTEATDSSPFSVPSYFLNPHFRSKAECYVYVCNDLPCSRVHSLESSEFSTI
;
A
#
# COMPACT_ATOMS: atom_id res chain seq x y z
N MET A 1 -55.97 30.50 -13.06
CA MET A 1 -54.98 31.20 -12.22
C MET A 1 -53.80 30.28 -12.03
N ALA A 2 -52.68 30.62 -12.63
CA ALA A 2 -51.42 29.90 -12.54
C ALA A 2 -50.34 30.96 -12.35
N THR A 3 -49.64 30.89 -11.21
CA THR A 3 -48.52 31.75 -10.86
C THR A 3 -47.24 31.02 -11.28
N PRO A 4 -46.34 31.62 -12.09
CA PRO A 4 -45.05 31.00 -12.38
C PRO A 4 -44.08 31.29 -11.22
N ASN A 5 -43.41 30.26 -10.72
CA ASN A 5 -42.31 30.40 -9.77
C ASN A 5 -41.10 31.09 -10.43
N PRO A 6 -40.37 31.97 -9.71
CA PRO A 6 -39.14 32.54 -10.21
C PRO A 6 -37.99 31.53 -10.09
N VAL A 7 -37.20 31.45 -11.16
CA VAL A 7 -35.88 30.82 -11.22
C VAL A 7 -34.99 31.45 -10.14
N SER A 8 -34.50 30.64 -9.21
CA SER A 8 -33.48 31.05 -8.25
C SER A 8 -32.10 30.83 -8.88
N GLU A 9 -31.52 31.89 -9.42
CA GLU A 9 -30.08 31.93 -9.68
C GLU A 9 -29.36 32.16 -8.35
N SER A 10 -28.55 31.19 -7.92
CA SER A 10 -27.59 31.38 -6.84
C SER A 10 -26.20 31.54 -7.42
N SER A 11 -25.69 32.77 -7.42
CA SER A 11 -24.27 33.06 -7.57
C SER A 11 -23.52 32.53 -6.34
N SER A 12 -22.99 31.31 -6.44
CA SER A 12 -22.10 30.78 -5.41
C SER A 12 -20.69 31.31 -5.65
N GLY A 13 -20.30 32.26 -4.81
CA GLY A 13 -19.04 32.98 -4.88
C GLY A 13 -17.79 32.10 -4.90
N GLU A 14 -16.79 32.68 -5.52
CA GLU A 14 -15.36 32.38 -5.46
C GLU A 14 -14.93 31.92 -4.05
N GLY A 15 -14.78 30.61 -3.89
CA GLY A 15 -14.13 30.00 -2.74
C GLY A 15 -13.00 29.14 -3.26
N ILE A 16 -11.80 29.71 -3.33
CA ILE A 16 -10.56 29.02 -3.69
C ILE A 16 -10.34 27.90 -2.66
N ARG A 17 -10.85 26.70 -2.96
CA ARG A 17 -10.35 25.47 -2.39
C ARG A 17 -9.30 24.96 -3.35
N ASN A 18 -8.05 25.12 -2.93
CA ASN A 18 -6.89 24.47 -3.54
C ASN A 18 -7.13 22.96 -3.48
N VAL A 19 -7.74 22.41 -4.52
CA VAL A 19 -7.71 20.98 -4.82
C VAL A 19 -6.27 20.71 -5.26
N PRO A 20 -5.52 19.83 -4.59
CA PRO A 20 -4.25 19.39 -5.14
C PRO A 20 -4.57 18.62 -6.42
N ASN A 21 -4.35 19.29 -7.55
CA ASN A 21 -4.39 18.70 -8.87
C ASN A 21 -3.17 17.77 -8.98
N SER A 22 -3.32 16.51 -8.55
CA SER A 22 -2.29 15.50 -8.75
C SER A 22 -2.43 14.92 -10.17
N ASP A 23 -1.98 15.70 -11.16
CA ASP A 23 -1.64 15.18 -12.48
C ASP A 23 -0.34 14.37 -12.34
N SER A 24 -0.42 13.18 -11.73
CA SER A 24 0.68 12.22 -11.78
C SER A 24 0.56 11.47 -13.09
N SER A 25 1.46 11.77 -14.04
CA SER A 25 1.66 10.94 -15.22
C SER A 25 1.85 9.50 -14.75
N LEU A 26 0.92 8.65 -15.15
CA LEU A 26 0.92 7.21 -14.92
C LEU A 26 2.10 6.62 -15.71
N GLY A 27 3.30 6.69 -15.14
CA GLY A 27 4.40 5.81 -15.52
C GLY A 27 4.03 4.41 -15.05
N ASP A 28 4.21 3.41 -15.92
CA ASP A 28 3.87 2.01 -15.72
C ASP A 28 4.72 1.32 -14.62
N ASP A 29 4.70 1.86 -13.40
CA ASP A 29 5.26 1.25 -12.21
C ASP A 29 4.12 0.53 -11.44
N PRO A 30 4.36 -0.65 -10.84
CA PRO A 30 3.34 -1.38 -10.11
C PRO A 30 2.77 -0.50 -8.99
N LYS A 31 1.48 -0.12 -9.17
CA LYS A 31 0.74 0.83 -8.35
C LYS A 31 0.97 0.62 -6.85
N CYS A 32 1.71 1.52 -6.24
CA CYS A 32 1.86 1.59 -4.80
C CYS A 32 1.03 2.78 -4.27
N LEU A 33 0.24 2.54 -3.23
CA LEU A 33 -0.57 3.58 -2.59
C LEU A 33 0.23 4.14 -1.41
N ASP A 34 0.63 5.42 -1.50
CA ASP A 34 1.34 6.14 -0.45
C ASP A 34 0.32 6.84 0.48
N LEU A 35 0.27 6.45 1.75
CA LEU A 35 -0.59 7.06 2.78
C LEU A 35 0.30 7.56 3.92
N SER A 36 0.80 8.79 3.84
CA SER A 36 1.62 9.36 4.91
C SER A 36 0.75 10.06 5.98
N LEU A 37 0.83 9.56 7.22
CA LEU A 37 0.41 10.25 8.44
C LEU A 37 1.69 10.45 9.28
N ASN A 38 2.01 11.69 9.67
CA ASN A 38 3.21 12.08 10.46
C ASN A 38 3.57 11.03 11.56
N PHE A 39 4.63 10.22 11.54
CA PHE A 39 5.82 10.08 10.70
C PHE A 39 6.07 8.59 10.40
N PHE A 40 5.07 7.88 9.87
CA PHE A 40 5.24 6.50 9.44
C PHE A 40 4.95 6.33 7.96
N PHE A 41 5.98 5.94 7.19
CA PHE A 41 5.84 5.61 5.78
C PHE A 41 5.45 4.15 5.64
N ILE A 42 4.21 3.92 5.23
CA ILE A 42 3.68 2.60 4.92
C ILE A 42 3.39 2.58 3.42
N ASN A 43 4.04 1.65 2.74
CA ASN A 43 3.79 1.39 1.34
C ASN A 43 3.11 0.03 1.15
N CYS A 44 2.20 -0.06 0.18
CA CYS A 44 1.57 -1.29 -0.28
C CYS A 44 1.80 -1.47 -1.78
N CYS A 45 2.54 -2.51 -2.17
CA CYS A 45 2.80 -2.87 -3.57
C CYS A 45 2.18 -4.21 -3.94
N ASN A 46 1.62 -4.28 -5.15
CA ASN A 46 1.28 -5.54 -5.78
C ASN A 46 2.40 -5.92 -6.77
N ILE A 47 3.14 -6.97 -6.45
CA ILE A 47 4.37 -7.28 -7.19
C ILE A 47 4.22 -8.42 -8.19
N LEU A 48 3.06 -9.10 -8.19
CA LEU A 48 2.76 -10.21 -9.10
C LEU A 48 3.89 -11.24 -9.21
N GLY A 49 4.52 -11.63 -8.10
CA GLY A 49 5.62 -12.60 -8.04
C GLY A 49 6.91 -12.03 -7.44
N LEU A 50 7.29 -12.47 -6.22
CA LEU A 50 8.50 -12.00 -5.53
C LEU A 50 9.77 -12.51 -6.18
N ARG A 51 9.77 -13.76 -6.63
CA ARG A 51 10.93 -14.36 -7.31
C ARG A 51 11.35 -13.58 -8.54
N SER A 52 10.40 -13.17 -9.38
CA SER A 52 10.67 -12.46 -10.63
C SER A 52 10.99 -10.98 -10.42
N ASN A 53 10.46 -10.37 -9.35
CA ASN A 53 10.51 -8.91 -9.15
C ASN A 53 11.34 -8.49 -7.93
N PHE A 54 12.12 -9.40 -7.34
CA PHE A 54 12.89 -9.11 -6.13
C PHE A 54 13.83 -7.91 -6.28
N GLN A 55 14.52 -7.79 -7.42
CA GLN A 55 15.41 -6.64 -7.66
C GLN A 55 14.68 -5.30 -7.62
N SER A 56 13.44 -5.26 -8.12
CA SER A 56 12.61 -4.05 -8.07
C SER A 56 12.22 -3.72 -6.63
N VAL A 57 11.89 -4.73 -5.82
CA VAL A 57 11.60 -4.56 -4.39
C VAL A 57 12.81 -4.07 -3.62
N GLU A 58 13.99 -4.64 -3.86
CA GLU A 58 15.25 -4.23 -3.22
C GLU A 58 15.60 -2.78 -3.56
N ASN A 59 15.49 -2.41 -4.85
CA ASN A 59 15.71 -1.04 -5.30
C ASN A 59 14.71 -0.07 -4.67
N HIS A 60 13.44 -0.48 -4.56
CA HIS A 60 12.39 0.33 -3.95
C HIS A 60 12.67 0.58 -2.45
N LEU A 61 13.05 -0.45 -1.70
CA LEU A 61 13.42 -0.35 -0.28
C LEU A 61 14.70 0.48 -0.05
N SER A 62 15.62 0.47 -1.02
CA SER A 62 16.84 1.28 -0.98
C SER A 62 16.60 2.74 -1.33
N SER A 63 15.65 3.01 -2.23
CA SER A 63 15.33 4.36 -2.70
C SER A 63 14.30 5.08 -1.84
N THR A 64 13.44 4.34 -1.15
CA THR A 64 12.31 4.89 -0.39
C THR A 64 12.53 4.63 1.09
N ILE A 65 12.38 5.65 1.92
CA ILE A 65 12.42 5.51 3.38
C ILE A 65 11.04 5.00 3.84
N SER A 66 10.70 3.76 3.47
CA SER A 66 9.46 3.09 3.88
C SER A 66 9.73 2.33 5.17
N HIS A 67 8.98 2.58 6.24
CA HIS A 67 9.12 1.79 7.47
C HIS A 67 8.44 0.43 7.37
N LEU A 68 7.36 0.36 6.60
CA LEU A 68 6.64 -0.87 6.29
C LEU A 68 6.37 -0.92 4.79
N LEU A 69 6.67 -2.06 4.16
CA LEU A 69 6.30 -2.34 2.78
C LEU A 69 5.50 -3.65 2.73
N PHE A 70 4.20 -3.54 2.46
CA PHE A 70 3.29 -4.65 2.22
C PHE A 70 3.38 -5.07 0.76
N LEU A 71 3.70 -6.34 0.52
CA LEU A 71 3.70 -6.95 -0.80
C LEU A 71 2.52 -7.91 -0.91
N THR A 72 1.76 -7.79 -1.99
CA THR A 72 0.65 -8.70 -2.31
C THR A 72 0.92 -9.47 -3.59
N LYS A 73 0.26 -10.64 -3.74
CA LYS A 73 0.44 -11.57 -4.87
C LYS A 73 1.90 -11.94 -5.08
N THR A 74 2.58 -12.34 -4.02
CA THR A 74 3.99 -12.71 -4.10
C THR A 74 4.24 -14.02 -4.84
N GLN A 75 3.21 -14.82 -5.14
CA GLN A 75 3.33 -16.16 -5.75
C GLN A 75 4.22 -17.10 -4.93
N LEU A 76 4.35 -16.84 -3.62
CA LEU A 76 5.11 -17.64 -2.68
C LEU A 76 4.16 -18.42 -1.77
N THR A 77 4.43 -19.71 -1.61
CA THR A 77 3.67 -20.58 -0.72
C THR A 77 4.24 -20.58 0.69
N GLU A 78 3.44 -21.03 1.65
CA GLU A 78 3.85 -21.07 3.07
C GLU A 78 5.14 -21.87 3.32
N ALA A 79 5.34 -22.96 2.59
CA ALA A 79 6.53 -23.80 2.73
C ALA A 79 7.79 -23.23 2.04
N THR A 80 7.71 -22.05 1.44
CA THR A 80 8.83 -21.49 0.68
C THR A 80 9.84 -20.78 1.58
N ASP A 81 11.10 -21.21 1.50
CA ASP A 81 12.21 -20.52 2.16
C ASP A 81 12.31 -19.05 1.72
N SER A 82 12.21 -18.13 2.69
CA SER A 82 12.28 -16.69 2.47
C SER A 82 13.70 -16.15 2.51
N SER A 83 14.71 -16.98 2.83
CA SER A 83 16.11 -16.59 2.89
C SER A 83 16.63 -15.83 1.65
N PRO A 84 16.25 -16.19 0.40
CA PRO A 84 16.73 -15.49 -0.79
C PRO A 84 16.18 -14.07 -0.95
N PHE A 85 15.14 -13.70 -0.20
CA PHE A 85 14.50 -12.39 -0.28
C PHE A 85 14.90 -11.47 0.87
N SER A 86 16.07 -11.72 1.48
CA SER A 86 16.59 -10.89 2.56
C SER A 86 17.13 -9.58 2.01
N VAL A 87 16.71 -8.46 2.60
CA VAL A 87 17.21 -7.11 2.25
C VAL A 87 17.89 -6.51 3.48
N PRO A 88 19.11 -5.96 3.39
CA PRO A 88 19.76 -5.31 4.52
C PRO A 88 18.87 -4.22 5.14
N SER A 89 18.94 -4.04 6.46
CA SER A 89 18.14 -3.04 7.21
C SER A 89 16.63 -3.29 7.27
N TYR A 90 16.15 -4.42 6.73
CA TYR A 90 14.75 -4.83 6.82
C TYR A 90 14.61 -6.28 7.28
N PHE A 91 13.60 -6.53 8.11
CA PHE A 91 13.14 -7.87 8.43
C PHE A 91 11.96 -8.22 7.53
N LEU A 92 12.02 -9.37 6.88
CA LEU A 92 10.90 -9.91 6.12
C LEU A 92 10.02 -10.74 7.05
N ASN A 93 8.76 -10.34 7.22
CA ASN A 93 7.76 -11.10 7.95
C ASN A 93 6.87 -11.85 6.95
N PRO A 94 7.06 -13.18 6.80
CA PRO A 94 6.26 -13.97 5.90
C PRO A 94 4.90 -14.36 6.51
N HIS A 95 3.99 -14.81 5.65
CA HIS A 95 2.81 -15.62 6.01
C HIS A 95 1.69 -14.93 6.77
N PHE A 96 0.97 -13.97 6.18
CA PHE A 96 -0.37 -13.64 6.68
C PHE A 96 -1.30 -14.85 6.47
N ARG A 97 -2.20 -15.15 7.43
CA ARG A 97 -3.17 -16.25 7.30
C ARG A 97 -4.08 -16.14 6.06
N SER A 98 -4.15 -14.97 5.43
CA SER A 98 -4.94 -14.77 4.24
C SER A 98 -4.30 -15.45 3.02
N LYS A 99 -5.15 -16.08 2.20
CA LYS A 99 -4.80 -16.60 0.87
C LYS A 99 -4.15 -15.59 -0.10
N ALA A 100 -4.04 -14.32 0.27
CA ALA A 100 -3.58 -13.24 -0.58
C ALA A 100 -2.05 -13.21 -0.81
N GLU A 101 -1.31 -14.20 -0.28
CA GLU A 101 0.15 -14.33 -0.44
C GLU A 101 0.85 -13.00 -0.14
N CYS A 102 0.70 -12.55 1.11
CA CYS A 102 1.23 -11.27 1.55
C CYS A 102 2.54 -11.45 2.34
N TYR A 103 3.50 -10.58 2.03
CA TYR A 103 4.78 -10.47 2.73
C TYR A 103 4.96 -9.02 3.18
N VAL A 104 5.57 -8.80 4.33
CA VAL A 104 5.84 -7.45 4.82
C VAL A 104 7.31 -7.27 5.12
N TYR A 105 7.93 -6.26 4.51
CA TYR A 105 9.23 -5.77 4.95
C TYR A 105 9.02 -4.73 6.05
N VAL A 106 9.74 -4.90 7.15
CA VAL A 106 9.72 -4.00 8.30
C VAL A 106 11.12 -3.45 8.48
N CYS A 107 11.25 -2.12 8.52
CA CYS A 107 12.53 -1.46 8.80
C CYS A 107 13.04 -1.88 10.19
N ASN A 108 14.33 -2.17 10.29
CA ASN A 108 14.93 -2.68 11.52
C ASN A 108 14.86 -1.70 12.70
N ASP A 109 14.74 -0.41 12.41
CA ASP A 109 14.64 0.65 13.41
C ASP A 109 13.24 0.75 14.04
N LEU A 110 12.26 0.01 13.50
CA LEU A 110 10.89 0.00 13.99
C LEU A 110 10.65 -1.19 14.94
N PRO A 111 10.31 -0.96 16.22
CA PRO A 111 9.79 -2.04 17.07
C PRO A 111 8.48 -2.56 16.48
N CYS A 112 8.50 -3.79 15.96
CA CYS A 112 7.35 -4.44 15.35
C CYS A 112 7.14 -5.81 15.95
N SER A 113 5.90 -6.09 16.35
CA SER A 113 5.46 -7.41 16.82
C SER A 113 4.17 -7.81 16.12
N ARG A 114 4.10 -9.06 15.70
CA ARG A 114 2.92 -9.60 15.03
C ARG A 114 1.95 -10.20 16.05
N VAL A 115 0.69 -9.76 16.01
CA VAL A 115 -0.36 -10.22 16.93
C VAL A 115 -1.28 -11.22 16.21
N HIS A 116 -0.92 -12.50 16.27
CA HIS A 116 -1.62 -13.57 15.55
C HIS A 116 -3.10 -13.74 15.91
N SER A 117 -3.53 -13.31 17.10
CA SER A 117 -4.93 -13.41 17.54
C SER A 117 -5.87 -12.45 16.82
N LEU A 118 -5.35 -11.42 16.16
CA LEU A 118 -6.14 -10.44 15.40
C LEU A 118 -6.24 -10.78 13.91
N GLU A 119 -5.55 -11.83 13.45
CA GLU A 119 -5.66 -12.31 12.09
C GLU A 119 -6.95 -13.13 11.93
N SER A 120 -8.02 -12.46 11.55
CA SER A 120 -9.28 -13.14 11.25
C SER A 120 -9.14 -14.03 10.01
N SER A 121 -9.59 -15.28 10.13
CA SER A 121 -9.69 -16.19 8.97
C SER A 121 -10.77 -15.76 7.98
N GLU A 122 -11.68 -14.86 8.38
CA GLU A 122 -12.78 -14.39 7.53
C GLU A 122 -12.26 -13.59 6.33
N PHE A 123 -11.16 -12.85 6.50
CA PHE A 123 -10.49 -12.12 5.42
C PHE A 123 -9.60 -13.01 4.53
N SER A 124 -9.58 -14.32 4.78
CA SER A 124 -8.89 -15.29 3.93
C SER A 124 -9.77 -15.80 2.76
N THR A 125 -10.81 -15.06 2.40
CA THR A 125 -11.83 -15.55 1.47
C THR A 125 -11.30 -15.63 0.02
N ILE A 126 -11.33 -16.89 -0.44
CA ILE A 126 -11.28 -17.52 -1.79
C ILE A 126 -10.17 -17.08 -2.74
#